data_AF-A0A946J0T6-F1
#
_entry.id   AF-A0A946J0T6-F1
#
_cell.length_a   1.000
_cell.length_b   1.000
_cell.length_c   1.000
_cell.angle_alpha   90.00
_cell.angle_beta   90.00
_cell.angle_gamma   90.00
#
_symmetry.space_group_name_H-M   'P 1'
#
loop_
_entity.id
_entity.type
_entity.pdbx_description
1 polymer ?
#
loop_
_entity_poly.entity_id
_entity_poly.type
_entity_poly.pdbx_seq_one_letter_code
_entity_poly.pdbx_strand_id
1 'polypeptide(L)'
;MKDYYVIGLMSGTSIDGVDLVYVRFSHNNSWSFKIINSKTYDYDNEWQYILKSLTTKDINSIKKIDKNYTKLLSKYILDFIKEFSVTTIDFV
;
A
#
# COMPACT_ATOMS: atom_id res chain seq x y z
N MET A 1 7.33 -27.29 -1.37
CA MET A 1 6.40 -26.17 -1.63
C MET A 1 6.71 -25.09 -0.61
N LYS A 2 7.01 -23.88 -1.08
CA LYS A 2 7.29 -22.73 -0.21
C LYS A 2 6.22 -21.68 -0.42
N ASP A 3 5.61 -21.24 0.67
CA ASP A 3 4.61 -20.19 0.69
C ASP A 3 5.26 -18.87 1.12
N TYR A 4 4.80 -17.77 0.53
CA TYR A 4 5.18 -16.41 0.84
C TYR A 4 3.91 -15.58 1.02
N TYR A 5 3.79 -14.91 2.15
CA TYR A 5 2.66 -14.05 2.49
C TYR A 5 3.10 -12.59 2.34
N VAL A 6 2.50 -11.90 1.37
CA VAL A 6 2.92 -10.55 0.95
C VAL A 6 1.74 -9.59 1.06
N ILE A 7 2.01 -8.37 1.52
CA ILE A 7 1.07 -7.26 1.37
C ILE A 7 1.49 -6.45 0.15
N GLY A 8 0.66 -6.42 -0.89
CA GLY A 8 0.84 -5.50 -2.01
C GLY A 8 0.17 -4.17 -1.72
N LEU A 9 0.82 -3.07 -2.09
CA LEU A 9 0.29 -1.70 -1.98
C LEU A 9 0.42 -0.99 -3.32
N MET A 10 -0.65 -0.31 -3.75
CA MET A 10 -0.64 0.54 -4.93
C MET A 10 -1.44 1.82 -4.70
N SER A 11 -0.93 2.96 -5.18
CA SER A 11 -1.74 4.17 -5.36
C SER A 11 -1.65 4.62 -6.80
N GLY A 12 -2.82 4.66 -7.45
CA GLY A 12 -2.93 5.04 -8.85
C GLY A 12 -2.82 6.54 -9.07
N THR A 13 -2.60 6.94 -10.32
CA THR A 13 -2.57 8.35 -10.74
C THR A 13 -3.96 9.01 -10.72
N SER A 14 -5.02 8.26 -10.43
CA SER A 14 -6.36 8.76 -10.11
C SER A 14 -6.38 9.56 -8.81
N ILE A 15 -5.48 9.25 -7.86
CA ILE A 15 -5.38 9.92 -6.55
C ILE A 15 -6.72 9.86 -5.80
N ASP A 16 -7.39 8.71 -5.86
CA ASP A 16 -8.63 8.40 -5.14
C ASP A 16 -8.36 7.65 -3.83
N GLY A 17 -7.35 6.78 -3.81
CA GLY A 17 -6.94 6.09 -2.59
C GLY A 17 -5.68 5.24 -2.74
N VAL A 18 -5.54 4.32 -1.79
CA VAL A 18 -4.51 3.29 -1.74
C VAL A 18 -5.16 1.92 -1.67
N ASP A 19 -4.83 1.09 -2.66
CA ASP A 19 -5.23 -0.31 -2.70
C ASP A 19 -4.22 -1.15 -1.92
N LEU A 20 -4.71 -1.96 -1.00
CA LEU A 20 -3.94 -2.98 -0.29
C LEU A 20 -4.51 -4.36 -0.58
N VAL A 21 -3.60 -5.32 -0.81
CA VAL A 21 -3.93 -6.73 -0.98
C VAL A 21 -3.03 -7.58 -0.09
N TYR A 22 -3.59 -8.60 0.54
CA TYR A 22 -2.81 -9.63 1.22
C TYR A 22 -2.90 -10.92 0.41
N VAL A 23 -1.75 -11.39 -0.07
CA VAL A 23 -1.65 -12.45 -1.07
C VAL A 23 -0.71 -13.54 -0.57
N ARG A 24 -1.13 -14.80 -0.74
CA ARG A 24 -0.24 -15.93 -0.60
C ARG A 24 0.27 -16.35 -1.97
N PHE A 25 1.58 -16.26 -2.17
CA PHE A 25 2.27 -16.88 -3.30
C PHE A 25 2.80 -18.25 -2.90
N SER A 26 2.57 -19.26 -3.73
CA SER A 26 3.04 -20.62 -3.50
C SER A 26 3.89 -21.07 -4.68
N HIS A 27 5.12 -21.50 -4.42
CA HIS A 27 6.02 -22.04 -5.44
C HIS A 27 6.18 -23.57 -5.30
N ASN A 28 5.74 -24.29 -6.34
CA ASN A 28 5.93 -25.73 -6.49
C ASN A 28 6.02 -26.09 -7.99
N ASN A 29 7.22 -26.17 -8.55
CA ASN A 29 7.53 -26.26 -9.99
C ASN A 29 7.04 -25.09 -10.86
N SER A 30 5.97 -24.41 -10.46
CA SER A 30 5.47 -23.14 -10.99
C SER A 30 4.97 -22.25 -9.85
N TRP A 31 4.79 -20.96 -10.14
CA TRP A 31 4.15 -20.02 -9.23
C TRP A 31 2.63 -20.11 -9.32
N SER A 32 1.97 -20.04 -8.17
CA SER A 32 0.53 -19.80 -8.04
C SER A 32 0.28 -18.77 -6.94
N PHE A 33 -0.90 -18.15 -6.94
CA PHE A 33 -1.25 -17.15 -5.94
C PHE A 33 -2.70 -17.28 -5.48
N LYS A 34 -2.98 -16.77 -4.29
CA LYS A 34 -4.32 -16.58 -3.74
C LYS A 34 -4.41 -15.22 -3.06
N ILE A 35 -5.33 -14.37 -3.51
CA ILE A 35 -5.71 -13.15 -2.77
C ILE A 35 -6.52 -13.60 -1.54
N ILE A 36 -6.06 -13.24 -0.36
CA ILE A 36 -6.69 -13.57 0.92
C ILE A 36 -7.61 -12.44 1.34
N ASN A 37 -7.11 -11.20 1.32
CA ASN A 37 -7.87 -9.99 1.63
C ASN A 37 -7.50 -8.87 0.65
N SER A 38 -8.42 -7.95 0.42
CA SER A 38 -8.19 -6.74 -0.38
C SER A 38 -9.05 -5.60 0.14
N LYS A 39 -8.51 -4.39 0.17
CA LYS A 39 -9.25 -3.19 0.57
C LYS A 39 -8.62 -1.94 -0.02
N THR A 40 -9.46 -0.97 -0.36
CA THR A 40 -9.04 0.39 -0.72
C THR A 40 -9.24 1.31 0.48
N TYR A 41 -8.23 2.13 0.78
CA TYR A 41 -8.31 3.23 1.73
C TYR A 41 -8.39 4.54 0.95
N ASP A 42 -9.52 5.22 1.04
CA ASP A 42 -9.73 6.50 0.35
C ASP A 42 -8.79 7.56 0.92
N TYR A 43 -8.25 8.39 0.03
CA TYR A 43 -7.58 9.61 0.46
C TYR A 43 -8.58 10.62 0.99
N ASP A 44 -8.22 11.28 2.08
CA ASP A 44 -8.91 12.50 2.47
C ASP A 44 -8.63 13.65 1.48
N ASN A 45 -9.45 14.69 1.57
CA ASN A 45 -9.34 15.85 0.69
C ASN A 45 -7.96 16.54 0.78
N GLU A 46 -7.29 16.48 1.93
CA GLU A 46 -5.98 17.09 2.13
C GLU A 46 -4.92 16.35 1.32
N TRP A 47 -4.87 15.03 1.42
CA TRP A 47 -3.93 14.20 0.65
C TRP A 47 -4.19 14.26 -0.85
N GLN A 48 -5.46 14.26 -1.27
CA GLN A 48 -5.78 14.47 -2.68
C GLN A 48 -5.23 15.80 -3.21
N TYR A 49 -5.37 16.89 -2.45
CA TYR A 49 -4.84 18.20 -2.82
C TYR A 49 -3.30 18.20 -2.85
N ILE A 50 -2.66 17.65 -1.81
CA ILE A 50 -1.19 17.57 -1.72
C ILE A 50 -0.62 16.83 -2.93
N LEU A 51 -1.14 15.63 -3.22
CA LEU A 51 -0.65 14.76 -4.29
C LEU A 51 -0.90 15.37 -5.68
N LYS A 52 -2.06 15.99 -5.91
CA LYS A 52 -2.35 16.71 -7.18
C LYS A 52 -1.41 17.90 -7.40
N SER A 53 -0.88 18.50 -6.33
CA SER A 53 0.00 19.67 -6.43
C SER A 53 1.48 19.34 -6.67
N LEU A 54 1.89 18.07 -6.66
CA LEU A 54 3.30 17.65 -6.65
C LEU A 54 4.12 18.22 -7.81
N THR A 55 3.55 18.32 -9.02
CA THR A 55 4.23 18.85 -10.21
C THR A 55 4.65 20.31 -10.10
N THR A 56 4.08 21.04 -9.14
CA THR A 56 4.38 22.46 -8.88
C THR A 56 5.34 22.68 -7.72
N LYS A 57 5.79 21.61 -7.04
CA LYS A 57 6.61 21.70 -5.83
C LYS A 57 8.10 21.63 -6.14
N ASP A 58 8.89 22.33 -5.33
CA ASP A 58 10.35 22.20 -5.34
C ASP A 58 10.80 20.88 -4.69
N ILE A 59 12.06 20.51 -4.93
CA ILE A 59 12.62 19.24 -4.47
C ILE A 59 12.62 19.07 -2.94
N ASN A 60 12.77 20.15 -2.16
CA ASN A 60 12.76 20.06 -0.69
C ASN A 60 11.34 19.81 -0.19
N SER A 61 10.35 20.46 -0.80
CA SER A 61 8.94 20.18 -0.57
C SER A 61 8.59 18.74 -0.92
N ILE A 62 9.03 18.23 -2.08
CA ILE A 62 8.81 16.84 -2.49
C ILE A 62 9.38 15.86 -1.47
N LYS A 63 10.63 16.06 -1.01
CA LYS A 63 11.25 15.20 0.02
C LYS A 63 10.46 15.18 1.34
N LYS A 64 9.88 16.33 1.73
CA LYS A 64 9.05 16.40 2.93
C LYS A 64 7.72 15.67 2.73
N ILE A 65 7.09 15.84 1.56
CA ILE A 65 5.84 15.16 1.22
C ILE A 65 6.07 13.66 1.14
N ASP A 66 7.14 13.19 0.50
CA ASP A 66 7.54 11.79 0.44
C ASP A 66 7.60 11.15 1.83
N LYS A 67 8.34 11.76 2.76
CA LYS A 67 8.41 11.28 4.15
C LYS A 67 7.05 11.22 4.85
N ASN A 68 6.19 12.21 4.63
CA ASN A 68 4.85 12.24 5.22
C ASN A 68 3.93 11.20 4.57
N TYR A 69 4.06 11.00 3.27
CA TYR A 69 3.28 10.05 2.50
C TYR A 69 3.67 8.62 2.88
N THR A 70 4.95 8.32 3.08
CA THR A 70 5.40 7.05 3.67
C THR A 70 4.71 6.78 5.01
N LYS A 71 4.57 7.78 5.89
CA LYS A 71 3.86 7.61 7.17
C LYS A 71 2.38 7.31 6.98
N LEU A 72 1.73 7.96 6.01
CA LEU A 72 0.34 7.65 5.67
C LEU A 72 0.20 6.20 5.19
N LEU A 73 1.03 5.78 4.24
CA LEU A 73 1.02 4.41 3.72
C LEU A 73 1.28 3.38 4.82
N SER A 74 2.26 3.62 5.70
CA SER A 74 2.51 2.76 6.87
C SER A 74 1.30 2.69 7.80
N LYS A 75 0.58 3.79 7.99
CA LYS A 75 -0.67 3.78 8.77
C LYS A 75 -1.71 2.88 8.11
N TYR A 76 -1.96 3.02 6.80
CA TYR A 76 -2.93 2.17 6.10
C TYR A 76 -2.54 0.69 6.15
N ILE A 77 -1.25 0.35 6.03
CA ILE A 77 -0.76 -1.03 6.19
C ILE A 77 -1.07 -1.56 7.60
N LEU A 78 -0.79 -0.77 8.65
CA LEU A 78 -1.07 -1.19 10.03
C LEU A 78 -2.57 -1.33 10.30
N ASP A 79 -3.38 -0.41 9.78
CA ASP A 79 -4.85 -0.46 9.89
C ASP A 79 -5.38 -1.72 9.17
N PHE A 80 -4.86 -2.05 7.99
CA PHE A 80 -5.20 -3.25 7.22
C PHE A 80 -4.80 -4.55 7.94
N ILE A 81 -3.58 -4.61 8.49
CA ILE A 81 -3.10 -5.75 9.28
C ILE A 81 -4.04 -5.99 10.47
N LYS A 82 -4.40 -4.92 11.19
CA LYS A 82 -5.30 -5.00 12.34
C LYS A 82 -6.71 -5.42 11.94
N GLU A 83 -7.26 -4.83 10.89
CA GLU A 83 -8.62 -5.09 10.41
C GLU A 83 -8.81 -6.53 9.96
N PHE A 84 -7.85 -7.09 9.21
CA PHE A 84 -7.93 -8.45 8.70
C PHE A 84 -7.20 -9.49 9.57
N SER A 85 -6.71 -9.08 10.74
CA SER A 85 -5.95 -9.92 11.67
C SER A 85 -4.82 -10.69 10.96
N VAL A 86 -4.06 -9.99 10.12
CA VAL A 86 -2.93 -10.58 9.38
C VAL A 86 -1.81 -10.93 10.37
N THR A 87 -1.38 -12.19 10.38
CA THR A 87 -0.41 -12.70 11.37
C THR A 87 0.97 -13.02 10.79
N THR A 88 1.08 -13.23 9.48
CA THR A 88 2.34 -13.62 8.81
C THR A 88 2.58 -12.71 7.63
N ILE A 89 3.74 -12.06 7.57
CA ILE A 89 4.13 -11.16 6.48
C ILE A 89 5.61 -11.37 6.22
N ASP A 90 5.95 -11.87 5.04
CA ASP A 90 7.32 -12.05 4.59
C ASP A 90 7.86 -10.79 3.89
N PHE A 91 6.96 -10.02 3.25
CA PHE A 91 7.31 -8.82 2.49
C PHE A 91 6.11 -7.86 2.35
N VAL A 92 6.42 -6.57 2.21
CA VAL A 92 5.50 -5.51 1.80
C VAL A 92 6.12 -4.79 0.61
#